data_AF-A0A366FEI4-F1
#
_entry.id   AF-A0A366FEI4-F1
#
_cell.length_a   1.000
_cell.length_b   1.000
_cell.length_c   1.000
_cell.angle_alpha   90.00
_cell.angle_beta   90.00
_cell.angle_gamma   90.00
#
_symmetry.space_group_name_H-M   'P 1'
#
loop_
_entity.id
_entity.type
_entity.pdbx_description
1 polymer ?
#
loop_
_entity_poly.entity_id
_entity_poly.type
_entity_poly.pdbx_seq_one_letter_code
_entity_poly.pdbx_strand_id
1 'polypeptide(L)'
;MRKRLSILVFAMLVGRAVAGDGGPIDTVKALAALDAIEDQVRIFDATPTPLMRKYFSASFNQVWTTAMKHNKDFPVFDADPLTGTQGGGGIKSLSAEMAGPNRVVATMQLQHGPDQTIEFRMLHTPTGEWLINDIVYVRRGESLREVLGRADR
;
A
#
# COMPACT_ATOMS: atom_id res chain seq x y z
N MET A 1 -14.12 50.62 15.43
CA MET A 1 -14.51 49.24 15.07
C MET A 1 -13.25 48.46 14.70
N ARG A 2 -12.74 47.59 15.59
CA ARG A 2 -11.56 46.73 15.31
C ARG A 2 -12.05 45.31 15.00
N LYS A 3 -11.92 44.88 13.75
CA LYS A 3 -12.20 43.50 13.33
C LYS A 3 -11.02 42.62 13.78
N ARG A 4 -11.29 41.66 14.67
CA ARG A 4 -10.31 40.66 15.10
C ARG A 4 -10.14 39.64 13.96
N LEU A 5 -8.95 39.60 13.39
CA LEU A 5 -8.50 38.58 12.45
C LEU A 5 -8.36 37.27 13.24
N SER A 6 -9.33 36.36 13.08
CA SER A 6 -9.19 35.01 13.61
C SER A 6 -8.31 34.24 12.63
N ILE A 7 -6.99 34.26 12.88
CA ILE A 7 -6.07 33.33 12.25
C ILE A 7 -6.41 31.97 12.85
N LEU A 8 -7.23 31.20 12.13
CA LEU A 8 -7.37 29.78 12.36
C LEU A 8 -5.99 29.17 12.16
N VAL A 9 -5.31 28.86 13.25
CA VAL A 9 -4.11 28.03 13.25
C VAL A 9 -4.56 26.61 12.89
N PHE A 10 -4.79 26.38 11.60
CA PHE A 10 -4.98 25.06 11.02
C PHE A 10 -3.59 24.46 10.77
N ALA A 11 -2.81 24.38 11.84
CA ALA A 11 -1.53 23.72 11.85
C ALA A 11 -1.60 22.60 12.87
N MET A 12 -1.03 21.45 12.49
CA MET A 12 -0.54 20.42 13.41
C MET A 12 -1.51 19.29 13.75
N LEU A 13 -2.15 18.68 12.74
CA LEU A 13 -2.66 17.30 12.86
C LEU A 13 -2.43 16.44 11.60
N VAL A 14 -1.56 16.92 10.68
CA VAL A 14 -0.88 15.99 9.77
C VAL A 14 0.21 15.33 10.62
N GLY A 15 -0.21 14.29 11.35
CA GLY A 15 0.71 13.42 12.06
C GLY A 15 1.83 13.07 11.10
N ARG A 16 3.06 13.41 11.47
CA ARG A 16 4.23 12.80 10.88
C ARG A 16 4.09 11.31 11.17
N ALA A 17 3.48 10.58 10.24
CA ALA A 17 3.66 9.14 10.13
C ALA A 17 5.13 8.96 9.70
N VAL A 18 6.00 9.06 10.71
CA VAL A 18 7.39 8.65 10.65
C VAL A 18 7.32 7.16 10.38
N ALA A 19 7.47 6.76 9.12
CA ALA A 19 7.53 5.35 8.75
C ALA A 19 8.91 4.73 9.10
N GLY A 20 9.55 5.23 10.15
CA GLY A 20 10.88 4.80 10.60
C GLY A 20 10.88 4.07 11.94
N ASP A 21 9.84 4.24 12.77
CA ASP A 21 9.80 3.69 14.15
C ASP A 21 8.59 2.77 14.43
N GLY A 22 7.73 2.55 13.43
CA GLY A 22 6.52 1.74 13.56
C GLY A 22 6.78 0.25 13.28
N GLY A 23 5.99 -0.62 13.91
CA GLY A 23 6.05 -2.06 13.64
C GLY A 23 5.49 -2.42 12.26
N PRO A 24 5.55 -3.71 11.85
CA PRO A 24 5.05 -4.16 10.56
C PRO A 24 3.54 -3.87 10.35
N ILE A 25 2.72 -3.92 11.41
CA ILE A 25 1.30 -3.54 11.34
C ILE A 25 1.15 -2.04 11.05
N ASP A 26 1.98 -1.20 11.64
CA ASP A 26 1.91 0.25 11.44
C ASP A 26 2.28 0.63 10.01
N THR A 27 3.25 -0.06 9.41
CA THR A 27 3.57 0.06 7.98
C THR A 27 2.34 -0.22 7.10
N VAL A 28 1.61 -1.31 7.37
CA VAL A 28 0.40 -1.68 6.60
C VAL A 28 -0.71 -0.66 6.81
N LYS A 29 -0.96 -0.22 8.06
CA LYS A 29 -1.95 0.81 8.38
C LYS A 29 -1.63 2.15 7.71
N ALA A 30 -0.37 2.57 7.74
CA ALA A 30 0.07 3.80 7.12
C ALA A 30 -0.17 3.78 5.60
N LEU A 31 0.08 2.64 4.95
CA LEU A 31 -0.16 2.49 3.52
C LEU A 31 -1.66 2.52 3.19
N ALA A 32 -2.49 1.78 3.94
CA ALA A 32 -3.94 1.79 3.75
C ALA A 32 -4.58 3.15 4.00
N ALA A 33 -4.05 3.94 4.95
CA ALA A 33 -4.50 5.30 5.19
C ALA A 33 -4.17 6.25 4.02
N LEU A 34 -3.09 6.00 3.28
CA LEU A 34 -2.77 6.78 2.08
C LEU A 34 -3.71 6.45 0.92
N ASP A 35 -4.12 5.19 0.80
CA ASP A 35 -5.11 4.74 -0.18
C ASP A 35 -6.50 5.34 0.05
N ALA A 36 -6.89 5.49 1.33
CA ALA A 36 -8.17 6.09 1.73
C ALA A 36 -8.29 7.59 1.39
N ILE A 37 -7.18 8.27 1.10
CA ILE A 37 -7.18 9.67 0.65
C ILE A 37 -7.35 9.65 -0.87
N GLU A 38 -8.59 9.45 -1.32
CA GLU A 38 -8.95 9.43 -2.74
C GLU A 38 -8.39 10.66 -3.50
N ASP A 39 -8.02 10.45 -4.77
CA ASP A 39 -7.59 11.43 -5.76
C ASP A 39 -6.29 12.24 -5.52
N GLN A 40 -5.62 12.14 -4.37
CA GLN A 40 -4.40 12.94 -4.11
C GLN A 40 -3.10 12.15 -4.07
N VAL A 41 -3.12 10.87 -3.73
CA VAL A 41 -1.90 10.12 -3.42
C VAL A 41 -1.77 8.87 -4.28
N ARG A 42 -1.02 9.00 -5.39
CA ARG A 42 -0.71 7.85 -6.24
C ARG A 42 0.38 7.00 -5.60
N ILE A 43 -0.01 5.88 -4.98
CA ILE A 43 0.94 4.89 -4.46
C ILE A 43 1.60 4.15 -5.61
N PHE A 44 0.83 3.59 -6.56
CA PHE A 44 1.35 2.79 -7.67
C PHE A 44 1.30 3.55 -9.00
N ASP A 45 2.39 3.48 -9.76
CA ASP A 45 2.50 4.05 -11.11
C ASP A 45 3.42 3.19 -11.98
N ALA A 46 3.58 3.50 -13.28
CA ALA A 46 4.45 2.78 -14.20
C ALA A 46 5.93 2.73 -13.75
N THR A 47 6.35 3.67 -12.90
CA THR A 47 7.65 3.65 -12.22
C THR A 47 7.47 3.71 -10.70
N PRO A 48 8.38 3.13 -9.89
CA PRO A 48 8.25 3.18 -8.45
C PRO A 48 8.20 4.61 -7.91
N THR A 49 7.04 4.97 -7.36
CA THR A 49 6.78 6.27 -6.73
C THR A 49 7.63 6.43 -5.46
N PRO A 50 7.74 7.66 -4.90
CA PRO A 50 8.36 7.85 -3.59
C PRO A 50 7.73 7.00 -2.49
N LEU A 51 6.42 6.76 -2.55
CA LEU A 51 5.71 5.94 -1.57
C LEU A 51 6.01 4.46 -1.75
N MET A 52 6.13 3.98 -2.99
CA MET A 52 6.62 2.63 -3.24
C MET A 52 8.04 2.43 -2.70
N ARG A 53 8.93 3.39 -2.93
CA ARG A 53 10.31 3.32 -2.41
C ARG A 53 10.39 3.39 -0.88
N LYS A 54 9.42 4.06 -0.26
CA LYS A 54 9.33 4.21 1.20
C LYS A 54 8.77 2.96 1.88
N TYR A 55 7.73 2.34 1.32
CA TYR A 55 6.99 1.26 1.98
C TYR A 55 7.28 -0.13 1.43
N PHE A 56 7.89 -0.25 0.26
CA PHE A 56 8.15 -1.55 -0.38
C PHE A 56 9.64 -1.84 -0.50
N SER A 57 9.98 -3.13 -0.45
CA SER A 57 11.36 -3.58 -0.60
C SER A 57 11.91 -3.21 -1.98
N ALA A 58 13.23 -2.98 -2.07
CA ALA A 58 13.89 -2.74 -3.34
C ALA A 58 13.62 -3.87 -4.36
N SER A 59 13.58 -5.12 -3.88
CA SER A 59 13.30 -6.28 -4.73
C SER A 59 11.85 -6.34 -5.22
N PHE A 60 10.88 -5.83 -4.45
CA PHE A 60 9.51 -5.68 -4.93
C PHE A 60 9.44 -4.60 -6.01
N ASN A 61 10.05 -3.44 -5.77
CA ASN A 61 10.08 -2.32 -6.71
C ASN A 61 10.75 -2.69 -8.04
N GLN A 62 11.77 -3.56 -8.02
CA GLN A 62 12.39 -4.09 -9.23
C GLN A 62 11.41 -4.97 -10.03
N VAL A 63 10.74 -5.92 -9.38
CA VAL A 63 9.73 -6.79 -10.04
C VAL A 63 8.61 -5.94 -10.64
N TRP A 64 8.12 -4.95 -9.90
CA TRP A 64 7.14 -3.98 -10.39
C TRP A 64 7.62 -3.24 -11.64
N THR A 65 8.84 -2.71 -11.59
CA THR A 65 9.43 -1.96 -12.72
C THR A 65 9.57 -2.83 -13.96
N THR A 66 9.97 -4.09 -13.81
CA THR A 66 10.06 -5.04 -14.93
C THR A 66 8.69 -5.29 -15.53
N ALA A 67 7.70 -5.64 -14.71
CA ALA A 67 6.32 -5.87 -15.15
C ALA A 67 5.73 -4.66 -15.89
N MET A 68 5.89 -3.45 -15.34
CA MET A 68 5.27 -2.25 -15.93
C MET A 68 5.81 -1.86 -17.31
N LYS A 69 6.97 -2.39 -17.74
CA LYS A 69 7.47 -2.19 -19.12
C LYS A 69 6.52 -2.79 -20.17
N HIS A 70 5.82 -3.86 -19.81
CA HIS A 70 4.92 -4.60 -20.70
C HIS A 70 3.46 -4.17 -20.55
N ASN A 71 3.14 -3.32 -19.56
CA ASN A 71 1.77 -2.97 -19.21
C ASN A 71 1.00 -2.23 -20.33
N LYS A 72 1.72 -1.57 -21.25
CA LYS A 72 1.13 -0.93 -22.43
C LYS A 72 0.68 -1.91 -23.51
N ASP A 73 1.30 -3.08 -23.56
CA ASP A 73 1.07 -4.10 -24.58
C ASP A 73 0.01 -5.09 -24.09
N PHE A 74 0.10 -5.47 -22.81
CA PHE A 74 -0.90 -6.27 -22.11
C PHE A 74 -0.99 -5.78 -20.66
N PRO A 75 -2.18 -5.41 -20.14
CA PRO A 75 -2.31 -4.97 -18.77
C PRO A 75 -1.86 -6.11 -17.84
N VAL A 76 -0.76 -5.87 -17.11
CA VAL A 76 -0.10 -6.91 -16.31
C VAL A 76 -0.89 -7.22 -15.05
N PHE A 77 -1.57 -6.21 -14.52
CA PHE A 77 -2.45 -6.36 -13.38
C PHE A 77 -3.59 -5.35 -13.52
N ASP A 78 -4.78 -5.85 -13.80
CA ASP A 78 -5.96 -5.03 -14.03
C ASP A 78 -6.77 -4.88 -12.73
N ALA A 79 -6.14 -4.56 -11.61
CA ALA A 79 -6.84 -4.31 -10.35
C ALA A 79 -6.02 -3.37 -9.46
N ASP A 80 -6.64 -2.85 -8.40
CA ASP A 80 -5.92 -2.14 -7.37
C ASP A 80 -4.89 -3.08 -6.70
N PRO A 81 -3.58 -2.75 -6.68
CA PRO A 81 -2.56 -3.65 -6.14
C PRO A 81 -2.67 -3.93 -4.64
N LEU A 82 -3.25 -3.04 -3.82
CA LEU A 82 -3.36 -3.24 -2.37
C LEU A 82 -4.50 -4.17 -2.01
N THR A 83 -5.62 -4.02 -2.70
CA THR A 83 -6.87 -4.72 -2.40
C THR A 83 -7.11 -5.92 -3.33
N GLY A 84 -6.45 -5.92 -4.49
CA GLY A 84 -6.66 -6.88 -5.56
C GLY A 84 -7.97 -6.66 -6.32
N THR A 85 -8.74 -5.61 -6.03
CA THR A 85 -10.10 -5.43 -6.60
C THR A 85 -10.14 -4.38 -7.71
N GLN A 86 -11.01 -4.59 -8.69
CA GLN A 86 -11.39 -3.56 -9.65
C GLN A 86 -12.57 -2.77 -9.08
N GLY A 87 -12.49 -1.44 -9.13
CA GLY A 87 -13.62 -0.56 -8.78
C GLY A 87 -14.04 -0.59 -7.31
N GLY A 88 -13.17 -1.02 -6.40
CA GLY A 88 -13.45 -1.09 -4.96
C GLY A 88 -13.59 0.26 -4.25
N GLY A 89 -13.24 1.37 -4.94
CA GLY A 89 -13.26 2.72 -4.36
C GLY A 89 -12.25 2.93 -3.22
N GLY A 90 -11.18 2.14 -3.18
CA GLY A 90 -10.17 2.22 -2.10
C GLY A 90 -10.62 1.66 -0.75
N ILE A 91 -9.75 1.81 0.25
CA ILE A 91 -9.92 1.24 1.59
C ILE A 91 -10.70 2.20 2.51
N LYS A 92 -11.88 1.78 2.96
CA LYS A 92 -12.69 2.51 3.96
C LYS A 92 -12.19 2.32 5.38
N SER A 93 -11.86 1.07 5.75
CA SER A 93 -11.31 0.75 7.06
C SER A 93 -10.46 -0.52 6.98
N LEU A 94 -9.55 -0.69 7.93
CA LEU A 94 -8.64 -1.83 8.00
C LEU A 94 -8.50 -2.32 9.44
N SER A 95 -8.59 -3.64 9.61
CA SER A 95 -8.09 -4.36 10.78
C SER A 95 -6.87 -5.17 10.35
N ALA A 96 -5.82 -5.20 11.16
CA ALA A 96 -4.61 -5.93 10.86
C ALA A 96 -4.00 -6.57 12.10
N GLU A 97 -3.44 -7.76 11.92
CA GLU A 97 -2.81 -8.56 12.96
C GLU A 97 -1.55 -9.28 12.44
N MET A 98 -0.68 -9.67 13.36
CA MET A 98 0.48 -10.51 13.03
C MET A 98 0.02 -11.96 12.84
N ALA A 99 0.27 -12.53 11.66
CA ALA A 99 -0.02 -13.93 11.35
C ALA A 99 1.22 -14.85 11.42
N GLY A 100 2.34 -14.32 11.92
CA GLY A 100 3.61 -15.00 12.07
C GLY A 100 4.80 -14.05 11.93
N PRO A 101 6.04 -14.56 11.97
CA PRO A 101 7.23 -13.76 11.73
C PRO A 101 7.14 -13.10 10.35
N ASN A 102 7.29 -11.78 10.30
CA ASN A 102 7.27 -11.00 9.07
C ASN A 102 5.97 -11.14 8.24
N ARG A 103 4.84 -11.48 8.87
CA ARG A 103 3.55 -11.64 8.18
C ARG A 103 2.49 -10.83 8.87
N VAL A 104 1.87 -9.91 8.13
CA VAL A 104 0.71 -9.15 8.59
C VAL A 104 -0.49 -9.58 7.75
N VAL A 105 -1.55 -10.04 8.39
CA VAL A 105 -2.84 -10.26 7.73
C VAL A 105 -3.72 -9.06 8.01
N ALA A 106 -4.27 -8.48 6.95
CA ALA A 106 -5.20 -7.37 7.00
C ALA A 106 -6.55 -7.78 6.42
N THR A 107 -7.62 -7.44 7.15
CA THR A 107 -8.96 -7.42 6.61
C THR A 107 -9.33 -5.97 6.30
N MET A 108 -9.57 -5.71 5.01
CA MET A 108 -9.88 -4.40 4.46
C MET A 108 -11.35 -4.33 4.10
N GLN A 109 -12.05 -3.36 4.67
CA GLN A 109 -13.35 -2.95 4.19
C GLN A 109 -13.16 -1.94 3.07
N LEU A 110 -13.74 -2.22 1.92
CA LEU A 110 -13.69 -1.32 0.76
C LEU A 110 -14.85 -0.33 0.78
N GLN A 111 -14.74 0.78 0.05
CA GLN A 111 -15.88 1.68 -0.15
C GLN A 111 -17.00 0.98 -0.94
N HIS A 112 -16.62 0.16 -1.91
CA HIS A 112 -17.52 -0.57 -2.79
C HIS A 112 -17.11 -2.04 -2.90
N GLY A 113 -18.09 -2.93 -2.88
CA GLY A 113 -17.86 -4.37 -3.00
C GLY A 113 -17.55 -5.08 -1.67
N PRO A 114 -17.13 -6.35 -1.74
CA PRO A 114 -16.92 -7.16 -0.55
C PRO A 114 -15.57 -6.86 0.11
N ASP A 115 -15.53 -7.07 1.43
CA ASP A 115 -14.30 -7.03 2.21
C ASP A 115 -13.24 -7.98 1.63
N GLN A 116 -11.98 -7.53 1.70
CA GLN A 116 -10.82 -8.27 1.23
C GLN A 116 -9.93 -8.69 2.39
N THR A 117 -9.35 -9.89 2.29
CA THR A 117 -8.32 -10.35 3.22
C THR A 117 -7.01 -10.45 2.46
N ILE A 118 -6.02 -9.69 2.90
CA ILE A 118 -4.72 -9.51 2.26
C ILE A 118 -3.64 -9.90 3.26
N GLU A 119 -2.71 -10.73 2.84
CA GLU A 119 -1.48 -10.99 3.60
C GLU A 119 -0.35 -10.14 3.01
N PHE A 120 0.29 -9.34 3.86
CA PHE A 120 1.52 -8.63 3.57
C PHE A 120 2.69 -9.43 4.11
N ARG A 121 3.59 -9.84 3.21
CA ARG A 121 4.88 -10.41 3.60
C ARG A 121 5.85 -9.26 3.79
N MET A 122 6.41 -9.16 4.98
CA MET A 122 7.24 -8.04 5.41
C MET A 122 8.73 -8.40 5.31
N LEU A 123 9.58 -7.38 5.21
CA LEU A 123 11.03 -7.47 5.28
C LEU A 123 11.49 -6.50 6.36
N HIS A 124 12.22 -7.01 7.35
CA HIS A 124 12.91 -6.18 8.34
C HIS A 124 14.33 -5.90 7.83
N THR A 125 14.67 -4.62 7.67
CA THR A 125 15.99 -4.21 7.16
C THR A 125 17.03 -4.22 8.28
N PRO A 126 18.34 -4.27 7.94
CA PRO A 126 19.40 -4.09 8.93
C PRO A 126 19.38 -2.72 9.63
N THR A 127 18.73 -1.73 9.01
CA THR A 127 18.52 -0.37 9.55
C THR A 127 17.32 -0.28 10.49
N GLY A 128 16.57 -1.38 10.70
CA GLY A 128 15.43 -1.44 11.62
C GLY A 128 14.07 -1.12 10.99
N GLU A 129 14.00 -0.96 9.67
CA GLU A 129 12.79 -0.57 8.97
C GLU A 129 11.97 -1.80 8.55
N TRP A 130 10.64 -1.67 8.57
CA TRP A 130 9.71 -2.69 8.06
C TRP A 130 9.16 -2.30 6.70
N LEU A 131 9.51 -3.09 5.68
CA LEU A 131 9.08 -2.88 4.29
C LEU A 131 8.15 -4.01 3.85
N ILE A 132 7.18 -3.70 2.99
CA ILE A 132 6.36 -4.69 2.32
C ILE A 132 7.20 -5.33 1.21
N ASN A 133 7.39 -6.63 1.33
CA ASN A 133 8.13 -7.41 0.34
C ASN A 133 7.20 -8.08 -0.67
N ASP A 134 5.95 -8.38 -0.31
CA ASP A 134 4.97 -9.03 -1.17
C ASP A 134 3.54 -8.77 -0.66
N ILE A 135 2.56 -8.89 -1.55
CA ILE A 135 1.13 -8.79 -1.28
C ILE A 135 0.48 -10.09 -1.76
N VAL A 136 -0.26 -10.78 -0.89
CA VAL A 136 -0.93 -12.03 -1.19
C VAL A 136 -2.44 -11.86 -1.05
N TYR A 137 -3.17 -12.11 -2.13
CA TYR A 137 -4.62 -12.07 -2.17
C TYR A 137 -5.17 -13.39 -1.64
N VAL A 138 -5.44 -13.48 -0.34
CA VAL A 138 -5.71 -14.75 0.36
C VAL A 138 -6.82 -15.55 -0.30
N ARG A 139 -7.92 -14.91 -0.72
CA ARG A 139 -9.04 -15.59 -1.38
C ARG A 139 -8.70 -16.18 -2.75
N ARG A 140 -7.73 -15.58 -3.46
CA ARG A 140 -7.27 -16.04 -4.77
C ARG A 140 -6.14 -17.08 -4.67
N GLY A 141 -5.46 -17.12 -3.52
CA GLY A 141 -4.27 -17.95 -3.35
C GLY A 141 -3.10 -17.50 -4.22
N GLU A 142 -3.06 -16.22 -4.63
CA GLU A 142 -2.04 -15.68 -5.53
C GLU A 142 -1.29 -14.51 -4.90
N SER A 143 0.02 -14.48 -5.13
CA SER A 143 0.89 -13.35 -4.81
C SER A 143 0.93 -12.34 -5.96
N LEU A 144 0.91 -11.05 -5.64
CA LEU A 144 1.12 -10.00 -6.62
C LEU A 144 2.48 -10.17 -7.32
N ARG A 145 3.56 -10.50 -6.60
CA ARG A 145 4.86 -10.75 -7.26
C ARG A 145 4.81 -11.92 -8.23
N GLU A 146 4.06 -12.98 -7.93
CA GLU A 146 3.89 -14.09 -8.86
C GLU A 146 3.16 -13.66 -10.13
N VAL A 147 2.09 -12.85 -9.99
CA VAL A 147 1.36 -12.30 -11.13
C VAL A 147 2.26 -11.39 -11.96
N LEU A 148 2.98 -10.46 -11.32
CA LEU A 148 3.92 -9.55 -11.98
C LEU A 148 5.07 -10.30 -12.68
N GLY A 149 5.59 -11.37 -12.07
CA GLY A 149 6.67 -12.18 -12.64
C GLY A 149 6.28 -12.99 -13.87
N ARG A 150 4.98 -13.19 -14.12
CA ARG A 150 4.50 -13.83 -15.36
C ARG A 150 4.59 -12.88 -16.57
N ALA A 151 4.61 -11.57 -16.36
CA ALA A 151 4.70 -10.58 -17.44
C ALA A 151 6.08 -10.48 -18.12
N ASP A 152 7.10 -11.11 -17.53
CA ASP A 152 8.47 -11.16 -18.07
C ASP A 152 8.73 -12.42 -18.92
N ARG A 153 7.70 -13.27 -19.11
CA ARG A 153 7.77 -14.51 -19.89
C ARG A 153 7.06 -14.37 -21.23
#